data_AF-A0A8T4V5L9-F1
#
_entry.id   AF-A0A8T4V5L9-F1
#
_cell.length_a   1.000
_cell.length_b   1.000
_cell.length_c   1.000
_cell.angle_alpha   90.00
_cell.angle_beta   90.00
_cell.angle_gamma   90.00
#
_symmetry.space_group_name_H-M   'P 1'
#
loop_
_entity.id
_entity.type
_entity.pdbx_description
1 polymer ?
#
loop_
_entity_poly.entity_id
_entity_poly.type
_entity_poly.pdbx_seq_one_letter_code
_entity_poly.pdbx_strand_id
1 'polypeptide(L)'
;MISSTIDKFIAESFDRALFVVQEPLKNEELIWALIPIIVTLILIEIYFGRYRREELGWNTAFGNSLILIFVSADLIKYSIRTNILGTDPIKTGIIVGLITVGFIITFVDFFHMMPREWAFAISSKLPTSFLAIISMLFIYIDIPIDYITATALFLLLLNMYIVLIIIHHLIPAFRGLFPEEVPDPILEED
;
A
#
# COMPACT_ATOMS: atom_id res chain seq x y z
N MET A 1 -20.65 1.44 -33.32
CA MET A 1 -19.92 0.21 -32.96
C MET A 1 -18.76 0.48 -32.01
N ILE A 2 -17.96 1.55 -32.19
CA ILE A 2 -16.87 1.89 -31.25
C ILE A 2 -17.40 2.30 -29.86
N SER A 3 -18.46 3.13 -29.78
CA SER A 3 -19.08 3.52 -28.51
C SER A 3 -19.47 2.31 -27.66
N SER A 4 -20.19 1.34 -28.25
CA SER A 4 -20.66 0.15 -27.53
C SER A 4 -19.54 -0.72 -26.94
N THR A 5 -18.36 -0.75 -27.56
CA THR A 5 -17.22 -1.50 -27.03
C THR A 5 -16.59 -0.80 -25.84
N ILE A 6 -16.44 0.54 -25.91
CA ILE A 6 -15.90 1.36 -24.82
C ILE A 6 -16.86 1.32 -23.62
N ASP A 7 -18.16 1.50 -23.86
CA ASP A 7 -19.20 1.48 -22.83
C ASP A 7 -19.20 0.14 -22.08
N LYS A 8 -19.10 -0.98 -22.82
CA LYS A 8 -18.99 -2.32 -22.23
C LYS A 8 -17.73 -2.49 -21.39
N PHE A 9 -16.57 -2.06 -21.89
CA PHE A 9 -15.31 -2.16 -21.16
C PHE A 9 -15.30 -1.35 -19.85
N ILE A 10 -15.87 -0.14 -19.87
CA ILE A 10 -16.01 0.70 -18.68
C ILE A 10 -16.93 0.01 -17.66
N ALA A 11 -18.08 -0.50 -18.11
CA ALA A 11 -19.02 -1.20 -17.24
C ALA A 11 -18.38 -2.44 -16.58
N GLU A 12 -17.70 -3.28 -17.37
CA GLU A 12 -17.02 -4.48 -16.86
C GLU A 12 -15.90 -4.15 -15.86
N SER A 13 -15.15 -3.07 -16.12
CA SER A 13 -14.10 -2.60 -15.21
C SER A 13 -14.67 -2.07 -13.90
N PHE A 14 -15.79 -1.35 -13.97
CA PHE A 14 -16.49 -0.85 -12.79
C PHE A 14 -17.09 -2.00 -11.95
N ASP A 15 -17.75 -2.97 -12.59
CA ASP A 15 -18.29 -4.15 -11.93
C ASP A 15 -17.17 -4.97 -11.26
N ARG A 16 -16.03 -5.12 -11.94
CA ARG A 16 -14.84 -5.78 -11.39
C ARG A 16 -14.28 -5.02 -10.18
N ALA A 17 -14.24 -3.68 -10.24
CA ALA A 17 -13.80 -2.86 -9.10
C ALA A 17 -14.74 -3.03 -7.89
N LEU A 18 -16.06 -3.02 -8.13
CA LEU A 18 -17.05 -3.22 -7.08
C LEU A 18 -16.95 -4.63 -6.48
N PHE A 19 -16.77 -5.66 -7.32
CA PHE A 19 -16.52 -7.02 -6.88
C PHE A 19 -15.32 -7.08 -5.92
N VAL A 20 -14.18 -6.53 -6.33
CA VAL A 20 -12.94 -6.50 -5.52
C VAL A 20 -13.14 -5.82 -4.16
N VAL A 21 -13.92 -4.74 -4.10
CA VAL A 21 -14.22 -4.03 -2.84
C VAL A 21 -15.14 -4.83 -1.91
N GLN A 22 -16.08 -5.60 -2.48
CA GLN A 22 -17.07 -6.36 -1.71
C GLN A 22 -16.55 -7.70 -1.20
N GLU A 23 -15.63 -8.35 -1.91
CA GLU A 23 -15.16 -9.69 -1.57
C GLU A 23 -14.50 -9.80 -0.18
N PRO A 24 -13.69 -8.84 0.30
CA PRO A 24 -13.21 -8.85 1.67
C PRO A 24 -14.32 -8.99 2.72
N LEU A 25 -15.51 -8.41 2.49
CA LEU A 25 -16.63 -8.49 3.43
C LEU A 25 -17.25 -9.90 3.51
N LYS A 26 -16.94 -10.77 2.54
CA LYS A 26 -17.41 -12.16 2.48
C LYS A 26 -16.34 -13.17 2.91
N ASN A 27 -15.08 -12.75 2.99
CA ASN A 27 -13.94 -13.57 3.37
C ASN A 27 -13.37 -13.07 4.70
N GLU A 28 -13.76 -13.72 5.79
CA GLU A 28 -13.39 -13.33 7.16
C GLU A 28 -11.87 -13.25 7.35
N GLU A 29 -11.11 -14.20 6.81
CA GLU A 29 -9.66 -14.18 6.98
C GLU A 29 -9.01 -13.02 6.22
N LEU A 30 -9.49 -12.74 5.01
CA LEU A 30 -9.00 -11.63 4.20
C LEU A 30 -9.27 -10.28 4.88
N ILE A 31 -10.49 -10.04 5.40
CA ILE A 31 -10.78 -8.77 6.07
C ILE A 31 -9.91 -8.57 7.32
N TRP A 32 -9.70 -9.63 8.12
CA TRP A 32 -8.84 -9.53 9.30
C TRP A 32 -7.38 -9.23 8.94
N ALA A 33 -6.90 -9.76 7.83
CA ALA A 33 -5.56 -9.48 7.35
C ALA A 33 -5.46 -8.08 6.70
N LEU A 34 -6.53 -7.56 6.08
CA LEU A 34 -6.56 -6.22 5.47
C LEU A 34 -6.72 -5.07 6.48
N ILE A 35 -7.51 -5.28 7.55
CA ILE A 35 -7.77 -4.26 8.58
C ILE A 35 -6.49 -3.57 9.08
N PRO A 36 -5.44 -4.28 9.55
CA PRO A 36 -4.25 -3.61 10.07
C PRO A 36 -3.54 -2.75 9.02
N ILE A 37 -3.53 -3.17 7.75
CA ILE A 37 -2.92 -2.42 6.64
C ILE A 37 -3.71 -1.13 6.38
N ILE A 38 -5.03 -1.23 6.25
CA ILE A 38 -5.92 -0.10 5.98
C ILE A 38 -5.89 0.89 7.14
N VAL A 39 -5.98 0.41 8.38
CA VAL A 39 -5.92 1.26 9.58
C VAL A 39 -4.57 1.97 9.66
N THR A 40 -3.47 1.26 9.44
CA THR A 40 -2.12 1.85 9.44
C THR A 40 -2.00 2.94 8.36
N LEU A 41 -2.46 2.66 7.14
CA LEU A 41 -2.45 3.63 6.04
C LEU A 41 -3.22 4.92 6.42
N ILE A 42 -4.43 4.78 6.97
CA ILE A 42 -5.26 5.90 7.38
C ILE A 42 -4.60 6.69 8.53
N LEU A 43 -4.11 6.01 9.56
CA LEU A 43 -3.48 6.67 10.71
C LEU A 43 -2.21 7.42 10.31
N ILE A 44 -1.38 6.84 9.45
CA ILE A 44 -0.18 7.52 8.95
C ILE A 44 -0.56 8.70 8.05
N GLU A 45 -1.61 8.60 7.22
CA GLU A 45 -2.11 9.76 6.47
C GLU A 45 -2.60 10.87 7.40
N ILE A 46 -3.34 10.52 8.45
CA ILE A 46 -3.81 11.50 9.44
C ILE A 46 -2.63 12.20 10.11
N TYR A 47 -1.62 11.42 10.50
CA TYR A 47 -0.39 11.92 11.11
C TYR A 47 0.32 12.95 10.21
N PHE A 48 0.63 12.59 8.96
CA PHE A 48 1.32 13.51 8.03
C PHE A 48 0.44 14.70 7.61
N GLY A 49 -0.89 14.53 7.56
CA GLY A 49 -1.83 15.64 7.36
C GLY A 49 -1.77 16.68 8.46
N ARG A 50 -1.58 16.23 9.71
CA ARG A 50 -1.41 17.11 10.88
C ARG A 50 -0.03 17.75 10.93
N TYR A 51 1.02 16.98 10.68
CA TYR A 51 2.43 17.40 10.78
C TYR A 51 3.06 17.61 9.40
N ARG A 52 2.53 18.56 8.61
CA ARG A 52 2.90 18.76 7.19
C ARG A 52 4.37 19.13 6.93
N ARG A 53 5.11 19.54 7.97
CA ARG A 53 6.55 19.86 7.88
C ARG A 53 7.43 18.64 8.11
N GLU A 54 6.87 17.54 8.61
CA GLU A 54 7.60 16.30 8.76
C GLU A 54 7.69 15.59 7.41
N GLU A 55 8.91 15.28 7.00
CA GLU A 55 9.17 14.50 5.80
C GLU A 55 9.23 13.02 6.15
N LEU A 56 9.01 12.14 5.17
CA LEU A 56 9.32 10.73 5.33
C LEU A 56 10.79 10.60 5.73
N GLY A 57 11.08 9.84 6.78
CA GLY A 57 12.44 9.49 7.18
C GLY A 57 12.77 8.06 6.78
N TRP A 58 14.07 7.72 6.79
CA TRP A 58 14.52 6.35 6.49
C TRP A 58 13.91 5.29 7.42
N ASN A 59 13.73 5.62 8.71
CA ASN A 59 13.02 4.73 9.64
C ASN A 59 11.58 4.45 9.23
N THR A 60 10.88 5.45 8.68
CA THR A 60 9.51 5.29 8.18
C THR A 60 9.48 4.50 6.88
N ALA A 61 10.40 4.77 5.95
CA ALA A 61 10.55 4.02 4.71
C ALA A 61 10.79 2.53 4.99
N PHE A 62 11.78 2.23 5.84
CA PHE A 62 12.08 0.88 6.32
C PHE A 62 10.88 0.24 7.02
N GLY A 63 10.17 0.97 7.89
CA GLY A 63 8.98 0.47 8.55
C GLY A 63 7.86 0.09 7.57
N ASN A 64 7.65 0.91 6.53
CA ASN A 64 6.66 0.62 5.49
C ASN A 64 7.04 -0.60 4.66
N SER A 65 8.32 -0.81 4.35
CA SER A 65 8.78 -1.96 3.57
C SER A 65 8.58 -3.29 4.31
N LEU A 66 8.67 -3.29 5.64
CA LEU A 66 8.39 -4.48 6.47
C LEU A 66 6.95 -4.98 6.33
N ILE A 67 5.99 -4.11 5.96
CA ILE A 67 4.60 -4.52 5.70
C ILE A 67 4.55 -5.60 4.62
N LEU A 68 5.36 -5.46 3.55
CA LEU A 68 5.41 -6.44 2.47
C LEU A 68 5.90 -7.81 2.97
N ILE A 69 6.89 -7.82 3.86
CA ILE A 69 7.43 -9.06 4.45
C ILE A 69 6.38 -9.74 5.33
N PHE A 70 5.68 -8.97 6.19
CA PHE A 70 4.64 -9.52 7.06
C PHE A 70 3.45 -10.05 6.26
N VAL A 71 3.01 -9.31 5.24
CA VAL A 71 1.96 -9.78 4.33
C VAL A 71 2.41 -11.04 3.59
N SER A 72 3.63 -11.09 3.07
CA SER A 72 4.17 -12.30 2.45
C SER A 72 4.15 -13.50 3.39
N ALA A 73 4.49 -13.32 4.66
CA ALA A 73 4.44 -14.40 5.65
C ALA A 73 2.99 -14.90 5.86
N ASP A 74 2.01 -14.00 5.94
CA ASP A 74 0.59 -14.36 6.00
C ASP A 74 0.14 -15.12 4.75
N LEU A 75 0.51 -14.65 3.55
CA LEU A 75 0.17 -15.30 2.29
C LEU A 75 0.77 -16.69 2.12
N ILE A 76 2.02 -16.88 2.59
CA ILE A 76 2.67 -18.20 2.62
C ILE A 76 1.88 -19.14 3.54
N LYS A 77 1.54 -18.68 4.76
CA LYS A 77 0.75 -19.47 5.71
C LYS A 77 -0.61 -19.86 5.12
N TYR A 78 -1.33 -18.90 4.52
CA TYR A 78 -2.59 -19.16 3.84
C TYR A 78 -2.42 -20.19 2.72
N SER A 79 -1.39 -20.03 1.89
CA SER A 79 -1.14 -20.85 0.71
C SER A 79 -0.69 -22.27 1.03
N ILE A 80 -0.01 -22.49 2.16
CA ILE A 80 0.27 -23.84 2.68
C ILE A 80 -1.05 -24.52 3.07
N ARG A 81 -1.95 -23.82 3.78
CA ARG A 81 -3.21 -24.41 4.24
C ARG A 81 -4.17 -24.73 3.08
N THR A 82 -4.18 -23.92 2.04
CA THR A 82 -5.04 -24.09 0.85
C THR A 82 -4.37 -24.83 -0.31
N ASN A 83 -3.13 -25.30 -0.13
CA ASN A 83 -2.33 -26.01 -1.13
C ASN A 83 -2.09 -25.23 -2.44
N ILE A 84 -2.09 -23.89 -2.38
CA ILE A 84 -1.82 -23.01 -3.53
C ILE A 84 -0.39 -23.21 -4.05
N LEU A 85 0.60 -23.38 -3.16
CA LEU A 85 2.01 -23.48 -3.51
C LEU A 85 2.34 -24.61 -4.51
N GLY A 86 1.55 -25.68 -4.51
CA GLY A 86 1.74 -26.83 -5.40
C GLY A 86 0.78 -26.88 -6.58
N THR A 87 -0.24 -26.01 -6.63
CA THR A 87 -1.36 -26.13 -7.59
C THR A 87 -1.51 -24.92 -8.50
N ASP A 88 -1.14 -23.73 -8.03
CA ASP A 88 -1.26 -22.50 -8.79
C ASP A 88 0.11 -21.79 -8.90
N PRO A 89 0.85 -21.98 -10.01
CA PRO A 89 2.16 -21.38 -10.19
C PRO A 89 2.12 -19.85 -10.30
N ILE A 90 0.99 -19.28 -10.74
CA ILE A 90 0.84 -17.83 -10.89
C ILE A 90 0.73 -17.20 -9.50
N LYS A 91 -0.18 -17.71 -8.65
CA LYS A 91 -0.33 -17.24 -7.26
C LYS A 91 0.94 -17.46 -6.45
N THR A 92 1.61 -18.60 -6.65
CA THR A 92 2.92 -18.87 -6.05
C THR A 92 3.97 -17.84 -6.49
N GLY A 93 4.00 -17.50 -7.78
CA GLY A 93 4.87 -16.45 -8.32
C GLY A 93 4.61 -15.08 -7.71
N ILE A 94 3.34 -14.71 -7.47
CA ILE A 94 2.98 -13.45 -6.78
C ILE A 94 3.55 -13.43 -5.37
N ILE A 95 3.42 -14.53 -4.61
CA ILE A 95 3.93 -14.62 -3.23
C ILE A 95 5.45 -14.49 -3.20
N VAL A 96 6.14 -15.25 -4.06
CA VAL A 96 7.61 -15.22 -4.19
C VAL A 96 8.10 -13.85 -4.67
N GLY A 97 7.37 -13.21 -5.58
CA GLY A 97 7.65 -11.85 -6.03
C GLY A 97 7.53 -10.84 -4.88
N LEU A 98 6.42 -10.89 -4.14
CA LEU A 98 6.16 -9.97 -3.03
C LEU A 98 7.22 -10.07 -1.93
N ILE A 99 7.60 -11.28 -1.53
CA ILE A 99 8.63 -11.47 -0.49
C ILE A 99 9.99 -10.97 -0.98
N THR A 100 10.34 -11.23 -2.25
CA THR A 100 11.59 -10.77 -2.85
C THR A 100 11.63 -9.24 -2.90
N VAL A 101 10.58 -8.60 -3.39
CA VAL A 101 10.45 -7.14 -3.44
C VAL A 101 10.51 -6.55 -2.03
N GLY A 102 9.80 -7.14 -1.06
CA GLY A 102 9.83 -6.72 0.34
C GLY A 102 11.23 -6.75 0.94
N PHE A 103 12.00 -7.82 0.73
CA PHE A 103 13.39 -7.90 1.17
C PHE A 103 14.30 -6.90 0.46
N ILE A 104 14.16 -6.72 -0.86
CA ILE A 104 14.96 -5.77 -1.63
C ILE A 104 14.74 -4.34 -1.12
N ILE A 105 13.48 -3.92 -1.00
CA ILE A 105 13.16 -2.55 -0.53
C ILE A 105 13.66 -2.35 0.89
N THR A 106 13.41 -3.31 1.78
CA THR A 106 13.89 -3.25 3.18
C THR A 106 15.40 -3.13 3.26
N PHE A 107 16.13 -3.88 2.43
CA PHE A 107 17.58 -3.81 2.36
C PHE A 107 18.08 -2.46 1.82
N VAL A 108 17.46 -1.95 0.75
CA VAL A 108 17.78 -0.64 0.17
C VAL A 108 17.56 0.48 1.19
N ASP A 109 16.46 0.44 1.94
CA ASP A 109 16.13 1.43 2.96
C ASP A 109 17.07 1.33 4.17
N PHE A 110 17.40 0.12 4.62
CA PHE A 110 18.30 -0.10 5.76
C PHE A 110 19.72 0.42 5.48
N PHE A 111 20.23 0.19 4.26
CA PHE A 111 21.58 0.59 3.87
C PHE A 111 21.65 1.95 3.16
N HIS A 112 20.51 2.64 3.01
CA HIS A 112 20.41 3.92 2.30
C HIS A 112 21.03 3.86 0.87
N MET A 113 20.81 2.76 0.14
CA MET A 113 21.51 2.48 -1.12
C MET A 113 21.07 3.32 -2.32
N MET A 114 19.96 4.04 -2.21
CA MET A 114 19.32 4.75 -3.31
C MET A 114 19.16 6.24 -2.94
N PRO A 115 19.12 7.17 -3.92
CA PRO A 115 18.79 8.54 -3.62
C PRO A 115 17.44 8.66 -2.91
N ARG A 116 17.39 9.62 -1.98
CA ARG A 116 16.29 9.80 -1.03
C ARG A 116 14.92 9.87 -1.73
N GLU A 117 14.85 10.58 -2.85
CA GLU A 117 13.62 10.81 -3.61
C GLU A 117 13.02 9.52 -4.13
N TRP A 118 13.87 8.62 -4.66
CA TRP A 118 13.43 7.35 -5.22
C TRP A 118 13.10 6.33 -4.14
N ALA A 119 13.96 6.22 -3.12
CA ALA A 119 13.70 5.34 -1.98
C ALA A 119 12.37 5.70 -1.32
N PHE A 120 12.13 6.99 -1.07
CA PHE A 120 10.93 7.42 -0.38
C PHE A 120 9.69 7.37 -1.26
N ALA A 121 9.82 7.53 -2.58
CA ALA A 121 8.70 7.30 -3.49
C ALA A 121 8.25 5.83 -3.45
N ILE A 122 9.19 4.88 -3.58
CA ILE A 122 8.90 3.44 -3.64
C ILE A 122 8.45 2.92 -2.26
N SER A 123 9.12 3.32 -1.19
CA SER A 123 8.86 2.90 0.19
C SER A 123 7.82 3.78 0.90
N SER A 124 7.13 4.65 0.17
CA SER A 124 6.01 5.38 0.76
C SER A 124 4.89 4.42 1.14
N LYS A 125 4.07 4.84 2.12
CA LYS A 125 2.95 4.06 2.64
C LYS A 125 1.95 3.62 1.56
N LEU A 126 1.76 4.42 0.51
CA LEU A 126 0.75 4.18 -0.51
C LEU A 126 1.14 3.02 -1.45
N PRO A 127 2.30 3.04 -2.15
CA PRO A 127 2.73 1.92 -3.00
C PRO A 127 2.91 0.62 -2.22
N THR A 128 3.53 0.67 -1.03
CA THR A 128 3.76 -0.52 -0.20
C THR A 128 2.44 -1.14 0.28
N SER A 129 1.51 -0.35 0.83
CA SER A 129 0.19 -0.85 1.24
C SER A 129 -0.63 -1.33 0.05
N PHE A 130 -0.60 -0.61 -1.07
CA PHE A 130 -1.34 -1.00 -2.27
C PHE A 130 -0.86 -2.32 -2.85
N LEU A 131 0.46 -2.51 -2.94
CA LEU A 131 1.06 -3.76 -3.40
C LEU A 131 0.67 -4.92 -2.47
N ALA A 132 0.75 -4.72 -1.16
CA ALA A 132 0.30 -5.71 -0.17
C ALA A 132 -1.17 -6.08 -0.36
N ILE A 133 -2.07 -5.09 -0.43
CA ILE A 133 -3.51 -5.29 -0.60
C ILE A 133 -3.80 -6.05 -1.89
N ILE A 134 -3.21 -5.65 -3.02
CA ILE A 134 -3.42 -6.34 -4.31
C ILE A 134 -2.95 -7.78 -4.25
N SER A 135 -1.76 -8.04 -3.71
CA SER A 135 -1.27 -9.40 -3.58
C SER A 135 -2.21 -10.24 -2.71
N MET A 136 -2.72 -9.69 -1.62
CA MET A 136 -3.73 -10.38 -0.81
C MET A 136 -5.00 -10.68 -1.59
N LEU A 137 -5.53 -9.72 -2.33
CA LEU A 137 -6.73 -9.92 -3.15
C LEU A 137 -6.54 -11.05 -4.16
N PHE A 138 -5.40 -11.11 -4.87
CA PHE A 138 -5.14 -12.19 -5.85
C PHE A 138 -4.94 -13.58 -5.23
N ILE A 139 -4.49 -13.65 -3.98
CA ILE A 139 -4.27 -14.93 -3.29
C ILE A 139 -5.54 -15.42 -2.61
N TYR A 140 -6.25 -14.53 -1.92
CA TYR A 140 -7.46 -14.87 -1.16
C TYR A 140 -8.71 -14.98 -2.03
N ILE A 141 -8.76 -14.27 -3.16
CA ILE A 141 -9.90 -14.24 -4.07
C ILE A 141 -9.44 -14.69 -5.46
N ASP A 142 -10.31 -15.43 -6.15
CA ASP A 142 -10.03 -15.87 -7.52
C ASP A 142 -10.38 -14.79 -8.54
N ILE A 143 -9.52 -13.78 -8.65
CA ILE A 143 -9.66 -12.68 -9.61
C ILE A 143 -8.85 -13.00 -10.86
N PRO A 144 -9.44 -12.96 -12.07
CA PRO A 144 -8.70 -13.22 -13.30
C PRO A 144 -7.67 -12.11 -13.57
N ILE A 145 -6.49 -12.49 -14.04
CA ILE A 145 -5.41 -11.55 -14.39
C ILE A 145 -5.60 -11.12 -15.85
N ASP A 146 -6.46 -10.13 -16.07
CA ASP A 146 -6.77 -9.57 -17.38
C ASP A 146 -6.72 -8.03 -17.35
N TYR A 147 -6.90 -7.41 -18.52
CA TYR A 147 -6.89 -5.95 -18.67
C TYR A 147 -8.10 -5.27 -17.98
N ILE A 148 -9.19 -6.00 -17.76
CA ILE A 148 -10.36 -5.51 -17.00
C ILE A 148 -9.99 -5.39 -15.52
N THR A 149 -9.35 -6.40 -14.93
CA THR A 149 -8.80 -6.34 -13.57
C THR A 149 -7.76 -5.24 -13.44
N ALA A 150 -6.83 -5.11 -14.40
CA ALA A 150 -5.83 -4.05 -14.34
C ALA A 150 -6.47 -2.66 -14.28
N THR A 151 -7.50 -2.42 -15.11
CA THR A 151 -8.24 -1.15 -15.13
C THR A 151 -9.06 -0.95 -13.86
N ALA A 152 -9.71 -2.00 -13.37
CA ALA A 152 -10.43 -1.98 -12.09
C ALA A 152 -9.52 -1.62 -10.91
N LEU A 153 -8.35 -2.26 -10.80
CA LEU A 153 -7.36 -1.98 -9.76
C LEU A 153 -6.80 -0.55 -9.88
N PHE A 154 -6.61 -0.04 -11.11
CA PHE A 154 -6.24 1.34 -11.34
C PHE A 154 -7.32 2.34 -10.86
N LEU A 155 -8.59 2.05 -11.15
CA LEU A 155 -9.71 2.87 -10.65
C LEU A 155 -9.78 2.88 -9.12
N LEU A 156 -9.52 1.73 -8.48
CA LEU A 156 -9.46 1.63 -7.02
C LEU A 156 -8.27 2.40 -6.44
N LEU A 157 -7.10 2.34 -7.07
CA LEU A 157 -5.93 3.15 -6.68
C LEU A 157 -6.24 4.64 -6.76
N LEU A 158 -6.83 5.08 -7.87
CA LEU A 158 -7.22 6.47 -8.08
C LEU A 158 -8.23 6.92 -7.02
N ASN A 159 -9.23 6.09 -6.73
CA ASN A 159 -10.23 6.37 -5.70
C ASN A 159 -9.58 6.49 -4.31
N MET A 160 -8.72 5.54 -3.94
CA MET A 160 -7.99 5.58 -2.67
C MET A 160 -7.12 6.83 -2.57
N TYR A 161 -6.40 7.19 -3.64
CA TYR A 161 -5.60 8.42 -3.69
C TYR A 161 -6.45 9.68 -3.46
N ILE A 162 -7.63 9.77 -4.10
CA ILE A 162 -8.58 10.86 -3.88
C ILE A 162 -9.03 10.92 -2.42
N VAL A 163 -9.37 9.77 -1.81
CA VAL A 163 -9.76 9.69 -0.39
C VAL A 163 -8.64 10.19 0.52
N LEU A 164 -7.39 9.80 0.27
CA LEU A 164 -6.24 10.27 1.05
C LEU A 164 -6.04 11.79 0.92
N ILE A 165 -6.19 12.35 -0.29
CA ILE A 165 -6.17 13.80 -0.48
C ILE A 165 -7.26 14.49 0.33
N ILE A 166 -8.48 13.96 0.32
CA ILE A 166 -9.60 14.51 1.08
C ILE A 166 -9.28 14.49 2.58
N ILE A 167 -8.83 13.34 3.11
CA ILE A 167 -8.42 13.20 4.52
C ILE A 167 -7.35 14.24 4.87
N HIS A 168 -6.32 14.36 4.04
CA HIS A 168 -5.23 15.31 4.23
C HIS A 168 -5.69 16.77 4.29
N HIS A 169 -6.69 17.13 3.46
CA HIS A 169 -7.24 18.48 3.42
C HIS A 169 -8.19 18.78 4.60
N LEU A 170 -8.94 17.79 5.07
CA LEU A 170 -9.86 17.96 6.19
C LEU A 170 -9.14 18.11 7.54
N ILE A 171 -7.89 17.65 7.64
CA ILE A 171 -7.13 17.72 8.88
C ILE A 171 -6.47 19.09 9.01
N PRO A 172 -6.73 19.83 10.11
CA PRO A 172 -6.08 21.10 10.36
C PRO A 172 -4.59 20.91 10.63
N ALA A 173 -3.75 21.71 9.97
CA ALA A 173 -2.32 21.71 10.21
C ALA A 173 -2.03 22.15 11.66
N PHE A 174 -1.16 21.40 12.34
CA PHE A 174 -0.70 21.77 13.67
C PHE A 174 0.15 23.04 13.58
N ARG A 175 -0.22 24.09 14.34
CA ARG A 175 0.47 25.39 14.35
C ARG A 175 1.43 25.58 15.53
N GLY A 176 1.77 24.51 16.26
CA GLY A 176 2.52 24.61 17.50
C GLY A 176 1.66 25.13 18.65
N LEU A 177 1.98 24.72 19.88
CA LEU A 177 1.48 25.37 21.10
C LEU A 177 2.49 26.39 21.67
N PHE A 178 3.72 26.35 21.16
CA PHE A 178 4.82 27.17 21.62
C PHE A 178 5.40 27.93 20.41
N PRO A 179 5.72 29.22 20.56
CA PRO A 179 6.47 29.95 19.55
C PRO A 179 7.82 29.25 19.32
N GLU A 180 8.25 29.16 18.06
CA GLU A 180 9.57 28.66 17.67
C GLU A 180 10.66 29.60 18.21
N GLU A 181 11.05 29.44 19.47
CA GLU A 181 12.28 30.01 20.00
C GLU A 181 12.94 28.98 20.92
N VAL A 182 13.74 28.10 20.34
CA VAL A 182 14.96 27.65 21.01
C VAL A 182 16.10 28.00 20.07
N PRO A 183 16.84 29.08 20.35
CA PRO A 183 18.05 29.41 19.60
C PRO A 183 18.97 28.18 19.59
N ASP A 184 19.66 27.96 18.46
CA ASP A 184 20.66 26.90 18.39
C ASP A 184 21.59 26.99 19.60
N PRO A 185 21.86 25.88 20.30
CA PRO A 185 22.97 25.85 21.23
C PRO A 185 24.19 26.26 20.41
N ILE A 186 24.75 27.42 20.76
CA ILE A 186 25.99 27.93 20.19
C ILE A 186 26.97 26.75 20.27
N LEU A 187 27.33 26.19 19.11
CA LEU A 187 28.38 25.20 19.03
C LEU A 187 29.63 25.93 19.50
N GLU A 188 30.08 25.63 20.73
CA GLU A 188 31.42 25.98 21.16
C GLU A 188 32.36 25.26 20.20
N GLU A 189 33.02 26.03 19.33
CA GLU A 189 34.11 25.56 18.50
C GLU A 189 35.27 25.16 19.42
N ASP A 190 35.50 23.84 19.56
CA ASP A 190 36.74 23.25 20.08
C ASP A 190 37.53 22.57 18.95
#